data_AF-A0A967ZC15-F1
#
_entry.id   AF-A0A967ZC15-F1
#
_cell.length_a   1.000
_cell.length_b   1.000
_cell.length_c   1.000
_cell.angle_alpha   90.00
_cell.angle_beta   90.00
_cell.angle_gamma   90.00
#
_symmetry.space_group_name_H-M   'P 1'
#
loop_
_entity.id
_entity.type
_entity.pdbx_description
1 polymer ?
#
loop_
_entity_poly.entity_id
_entity_poly.type
_entity_poly.pdbx_seq_one_letter_code
_entity_poly.pdbx_strand_id
1 'polypeptide(L)' 'MFINDATLEANVLRLGRIGLYYQTNDASATGRWDPATQEWTPLTGGGARNQVRQGIRIARKQIAPDLLLLDVPAPEVAQ' A
#
# COMPACT_ATOMS: atom_id res chain seq x y z
N MET A 1 -4.22 -12.17 3.77
CA MET A 1 -3.72 -11.57 5.02
C MET A 1 -4.87 -11.60 6.02
N PHE A 2 -4.62 -11.95 7.28
CA PHE A 2 -5.66 -11.93 8.32
C PHE A 2 -5.73 -10.53 8.90
N ILE A 3 -6.91 -9.90 8.87
CA ILE A 3 -7.19 -8.65 9.56
C ILE A 3 -8.54 -8.87 10.26
N ASN A 4 -8.58 -8.80 11.60
CA ASN A 4 -9.78 -9.01 12.44
C ASN A 4 -10.49 -10.38 12.27
N ASP A 5 -9.78 -11.50 12.36
CA ASP A 5 -10.33 -12.88 12.25
C ASP A 5 -11.10 -13.21 10.96
N ALA A 6 -11.05 -12.33 9.95
CA ALA A 6 -11.58 -12.56 8.62
C ALA A 6 -10.43 -12.73 7.61
N THR A 7 -10.55 -13.74 6.74
CA THR A 7 -9.70 -13.84 5.54
C THR A 7 -10.12 -12.74 4.58
N LEU A 8 -9.34 -11.65 4.55
CA LEU A 8 -9.57 -10.55 3.63
C LEU A 8 -8.72 -10.72 2.38
N GLU A 9 -9.40 -10.67 1.23
CA GLU A 9 -8.75 -10.55 -0.07
C GLU A 9 -8.22 -9.11 -0.23
N ALA A 10 -6.90 -9.02 -0.40
CA ALA A 10 -6.22 -7.76 -0.60
C ALA A 10 -5.32 -7.82 -1.83
N ASN A 11 -5.24 -6.70 -2.53
CA ASN A 11 -4.32 -6.50 -3.63
C ASN A 11 -3.01 -5.96 -3.09
N VAL A 12 -1.91 -6.61 -3.45
CA VAL A 12 -0.57 -6.14 -3.10
C VAL A 12 0.02 -5.38 -4.28
N LEU A 13 0.40 -4.13 -4.04
CA LEU A 13 1.13 -3.29 -4.96
C LEU A 13 2.62 -3.31 -4.60
N ARG A 14 3.47 -3.73 -5.53
CA ARG A 14 4.91 -3.58 -5.43
C ARG A 14 5.37 -2.34 -6.18
N LEU A 15 5.84 -1.34 -5.45
CA LEU A 15 6.42 -0.14 -6.03
C LEU A 15 7.95 -0.31 -6.12
N GLY A 16 8.41 -0.96 -7.19
CA GLY A 16 9.84 -1.18 -7.46
C GLY A 16 10.58 -1.82 -6.27
N ARG A 17 11.59 -1.10 -5.76
CA ARG A 17 12.33 -1.40 -4.51
C ARG A 17 12.02 -0.43 -3.37
N ILE A 18 11.05 0.47 -3.58
CA ILE A 18 10.72 1.57 -2.65
C ILE A 18 9.78 1.06 -1.55
N GLY A 19 8.86 0.17 -1.90
CA GLY A 19 7.95 -0.39 -0.90
C GLY A 19 6.94 -1.39 -1.45
N LEU A 20 6.30 -2.07 -0.51
CA LEU A 20 5.12 -2.91 -0.74
C LEU A 20 3.94 -2.28 -0.03
N TYR A 21 2.80 -2.27 -0.69
CA TYR A 21 1.54 -1.76 -0.17
C TYR A 21 0.45 -2.80 -0.38
N TYR A 22 -0.57 -2.79 0.47
CA TYR A 22 -1.77 -3.56 0.25
C TYR A 22 -3.01 -2.68 0.34
N GLN A 23 -4.06 -3.10 -0.35
CA GLN A 23 -5.39 -2.53 -0.20
C GLN A 23 -6.44 -3.62 -0.42
N THR A 24 -7.41 -3.70 0.48
CA THR A 24 -8.57 -4.61 0.33
C THR A 24 -9.42 -4.22 -0.87
N ASN A 25 -10.22 -5.15 -1.41
CA ASN A 25 -11.04 -4.87 -2.61
C ASN A 25 -12.07 -3.74 -2.41
N ASP A 26 -12.62 -3.63 -1.20
CA ASP A 26 -13.51 -2.53 -0.76
C ASP A 26 -12.73 -1.25 -0.34
N ALA A 27 -11.40 -1.34 -0.40
CA ALA A 27 -10.44 -0.37 0.09
C ALA A 27 -10.62 0.01 1.57
N SER A 28 -11.38 -0.72 2.37
CA SER A 28 -11.61 -0.43 3.80
C SER A 28 -10.32 -0.45 4.61
N ALA A 29 -9.38 -1.32 4.24
CA ALA A 29 -8.03 -1.36 4.79
C ALA A 29 -6.99 -1.08 3.72
N THR A 30 -5.99 -0.29 4.08
CA THR A 30 -4.80 -0.03 3.27
C THR A 30 -3.61 0.02 4.20
N GLY A 31 -2.47 -0.51 3.78
CA GLY A 31 -1.26 -0.45 4.57
C GLY A 31 -0.01 -0.63 3.74
N ARG A 32 1.14 -0.52 4.41
CA ARG A 32 2.46 -0.74 3.83
C ARG A 32 3.18 -1.87 4.55
N TRP A 33 4.12 -2.50 3.87
CA TRP A 33 5.07 -3.38 4.51
C TRP A 33 6.14 -2.54 5.19
N ASP A 34 6.39 -2.83 6.46
CA ASP A 34 7.54 -2.34 7.19
C ASP A 34 8.62 -3.44 7.23
N PRO A 35 9.76 -3.26 6.54
CA PRO A 35 10.82 -4.26 6.54
C PRO A 35 11.57 -4.34 7.87
N ALA A 36 11.50 -3.32 8.74
CA ALA A 36 12.19 -3.31 10.04
C ALA A 36 11.46 -4.22 11.04
N THR A 37 10.13 -4.11 11.11
CA THR A 37 9.28 -4.97 11.96
C THR A 37 8.87 -6.27 11.26
N GLN A 38 9.06 -6.35 9.93
CA GLN A 38 8.56 -7.45 9.09
C GLN A 38 7.04 -7.62 9.23
N GLU A 39 6.33 -6.50 9.35
CA GLU A 39 4.89 -6.47 9.55
C GLU A 39 4.20 -5.50 8.60
N TRP A 40 2.89 -5.67 8.46
CA TRP A 40 2.06 -4.77 7.68
C TRP A 40 1.51 -3.66 8.57
N THR A 41 1.98 -2.44 8.36
CA THR A 41 1.50 -1.26 9.08
C THR A 41 0.30 -0.61 8.36
N PRO A 42 -0.85 -0.41 9.02
CA PRO A 42 -1.98 0.31 8.44
C PRO A 42 -1.63 1.76 8.08
N LEU A 43 -2.13 2.21 6.92
CA LEU A 43 -2.06 3.61 6.50
C LEU A 43 -3.42 4.27 6.81
N THR A 44 -3.46 5.08 7.87
CA THR A 44 -4.70 5.70 8.37
C THR A 44 -5.05 7.01 7.67
N GLY A 45 -4.19 7.52 6.78
CA GLY A 45 -4.43 8.76 6.02
C GLY A 45 -5.27 8.54 4.75
N GLY A 46 -6.35 9.31 4.58
CA GLY A 46 -7.24 9.22 3.40
C GLY A 46 -6.54 9.48 2.06
N GLY A 47 -5.49 10.30 2.03
CA GLY A 47 -4.68 10.55 0.83
C GLY A 47 -3.92 9.31 0.36
N ALA A 48 -3.27 8.59 1.27
CA ALA A 48 -2.49 7.39 0.96
C ALA A 48 -3.37 6.27 0.38
N ARG A 49 -4.60 6.11 0.91
CA ARG A 49 -5.59 5.15 0.39
C ARG A 49 -5.87 5.35 -1.11
N ASN A 50 -6.07 6.59 -1.55
CA ASN A 50 -6.39 6.90 -2.94
C ASN A 50 -5.18 6.67 -3.86
N GLN A 51 -3.99 7.02 -3.38
CA GLN A 51 -2.74 6.88 -4.12
C GLN A 51 -2.36 5.40 -4.31
N VAL A 52 -2.52 4.54 -3.29
CA VAL A 52 -2.34 3.09 -3.43
C VAL A 52 -3.33 2.52 -4.46
N ARG A 53 -4.59 2.96 -4.42
CA ARG A 53 -5.60 2.55 -5.40
C ARG A 53 -5.21 2.92 -6.82
N GLN A 54 -4.74 4.15 -7.01
CA GLN A 54 -4.27 4.63 -8.31
C GLN A 54 -3.07 3.80 -8.78
N GLY A 55 -2.10 3.52 -7.90
CA GLY A 55 -0.96 2.67 -8.22
C GLY A 55 -1.33 1.25 -8.61
N ILE A 56 -2.32 0.64 -7.95
CA ILE A 56 -2.87 -0.66 -8.34
C ILE A 56 -3.48 -0.60 -9.75
N ARG A 57 -4.22 0.47 -10.07
CA ARG A 57 -4.82 0.64 -11.41
C ARG A 57 -3.76 0.85 -12.50
N ILE A 58 -2.69 1.60 -12.21
CA ILE A 58 -1.54 1.77 -13.11
C ILE A 58 -0.84 0.43 -13.34
N ALA A 59 -0.53 -0.32 -12.28
CA ALA A 59 0.11 -1.62 -12.37
C ALA A 59 -0.72 -2.63 -13.17
N ARG A 60 -2.05 -2.54 -13.09
CA ARG A 60 -3.01 -3.31 -13.90
C ARG A 60 -3.20 -2.77 -15.31
N LYS A 61 -2.49 -1.71 -15.71
CA LYS A 61 -2.64 -1.02 -17.02
C LYS A 61 -4.07 -0.53 -17.29
N GLN A 62 -4.86 -0.28 -16.25
CA GLN A 62 -6.23 0.22 -16.37
C GLN A 62 -6.29 1.72 -16.64
N ILE A 63 -5.22 2.44 -16.31
CA ILE A 63 -5.03 3.86 -16.58
C ILE A 63 -3.62 4.09 -17.11
N ALA A 64 -3.41 5.23 -17.77
CA ALA A 64 -2.09 5.66 -18.17
C ALA A 64 -1.16 5.77 -16.95
N PRO A 65 0.15 5.49 -17.10
CA PRO A 65 1.13 5.76 -16.06
C PRO A 65 1.06 7.23 -15.63
N ASP A 66 0.94 7.46 -14.33
CA ASP A 66 0.81 8.78 -13.72
C ASP A 66 1.66 8.84 -12.44
N LEU A 67 2.00 10.04 -12.00
CA LEU A 67 2.80 10.26 -10.80
C LEU A 67 1.95 9.93 -9.56
N LEU A 68 2.45 9.02 -8.73
CA LEU A 68 1.83 8.70 -7.43
C LEU A 68 2.47 9.57 -6.34
N LEU A 69 1.65 10.38 -5.68
CA LEU A 69 2.04 11.17 -4.51
C LEU A 69 1.71 10.36 -3.24
N LEU A 70 2.46 9.28 -3.03
CA LEU A 70 2.39 8.54 -1.78
C LEU A 70 3.24 9.27 -0.75
N ASP A 71 2.66 9.59 0.40
CA ASP A 71 3.43 9.85 1.62
C ASP A 71 4.11 8.52 2.00
N VAL A 72 5.23 8.25 1.36
CA VAL A 72 6.22 7.30 1.84
C VAL A 72 6.77 7.90 3.12
N PRO A 73 6.66 7.20 4.26
CA PRO A 73 7.41 7.63 5.44
C PRO A 73 8.86 7.77 5.02
N ALA A 74 9.47 8.89 5.40
CA ALA A 74 10.87 9.17 5.14
C ALA A 74 11.69 7.91 5.45
N PRO A 75 12.74 7.59 4.67
CA PRO A 75 13.58 6.44 4.98
C PRO A 75 13.93 6.50 6.45
N GLU A 76 13.50 5.50 7.23
CA GLU A 76 13.93 5.37 8.60
C GLU A 76 15.44 5.25 8.53
N VAL A 77 16.13 6.27 9.06
CA VAL A 77 17.57 6.22 9.27
C VAL A 77 17.78 5.00 10.14
N ALA A 78 18.33 3.93 9.56
CA ALA A 78 18.83 2.80 10.33
C ALA A 78 19.80 3.39 11.35
N GLN A 79 19.38 3.37 12.62
CA GLN A 79 20.20 3.81 13.73
C GLN A 79 21.04 2.63 14.23
#